data_AF-A0A524L9Z4-F1
#
_entry.id   AF-A0A524L9Z4-F1
#
_cell.length_a   1.000
_cell.length_b   1.000
_cell.length_c   1.000
_cell.angle_alpha   90.00
_cell.angle_beta   90.00
_cell.angle_gamma   90.00
#
_symmetry.space_group_name_H-M   'P 1'
#
loop_
_entity.id
_entity.type
_entity.pdbx_description
1 polymer ?
#
loop_
_entity_poly.entity_id
_entity_poly.type
_entity_poly.pdbx_seq_one_letter_code
_entity_poly.pdbx_strand_id
1 'polypeptide(L)'
;MSGLTNSIIYRQKLPLVIILVLVVMLTHPLVVPMLNERNNSTHLDKYVPSAEKPSLNLIYYVATNLTEVPVLSNSVIAGDHLTLKAAWTPSVVNRSRLEVFAPAIPSSLTQDLNTHTIEIDTRYLGNNATCTINATAWLINGTIVFQTFVNVYIGNFFVPRVTVTSPNGAEVWSGINNITWTASDINVGDSLRYQVFISSDGGKSFDA
;
A
#
# COMPACT_ATOMS: atom_id res chain seq x y z
N MET A 1 -47.94 29.58 -4.10
CA MET A 1 -48.03 29.84 -2.65
C MET A 1 -47.00 28.96 -1.97
N SER A 2 -45.77 29.48 -1.79
CA SER A 2 -45.22 29.97 -0.50
C SER A 2 -44.95 28.82 0.47
N GLY A 3 -43.76 28.59 1.03
CA GLY A 3 -42.51 29.34 1.13
C GLY A 3 -41.50 28.41 1.85
N LEU A 4 -40.20 28.56 1.59
CA LEU A 4 -39.21 29.25 2.42
C LEU A 4 -38.23 28.29 3.11
N THR A 5 -37.02 28.35 2.57
CA THR A 5 -35.70 28.04 3.11
C THR A 5 -35.47 28.55 4.54
N ASN A 6 -34.66 27.82 5.33
CA ASN A 6 -33.89 28.41 6.43
C ASN A 6 -32.47 27.84 6.47
N SER A 7 -31.54 28.63 5.94
CA SER A 7 -30.10 28.53 6.14
C SER A 7 -29.73 29.17 7.48
N ILE A 8 -28.96 28.46 8.32
CA ILE A 8 -28.45 28.98 9.58
C ILE A 8 -27.18 29.79 9.29
N ILE A 9 -27.25 31.11 9.50
CA ILE A 9 -26.14 32.06 9.46
C ILE A 9 -25.56 32.17 10.88
N TYR A 10 -24.30 31.76 11.08
CA TYR A 10 -23.54 32.10 12.29
C TYR A 10 -22.97 33.53 12.16
N ARG A 11 -23.56 34.48 12.89
CA ARG A 11 -22.92 35.76 13.24
C ARG A 11 -22.53 35.71 14.72
N GLN A 12 -21.23 35.67 15.02
CA GLN A 12 -20.74 35.99 16.36
C GLN A 12 -19.61 37.03 16.30
N LYS A 13 -20.05 38.26 16.51
CA LYS A 13 -19.47 39.39 17.26
C LYS A 13 -17.95 39.34 17.54
N LEU A 14 -17.23 40.23 16.86
CA LEU A 14 -15.88 40.68 17.20
C LEU A 14 -15.95 41.70 18.35
N PRO A 15 -15.33 41.48 19.53
CA PRO A 15 -15.26 42.50 20.56
C PRO A 15 -14.06 43.42 20.36
N LEU A 16 -14.39 44.71 20.36
CA LEU A 16 -13.56 45.90 20.29
C LEU A 16 -12.81 46.08 21.63
N VAL A 17 -11.59 45.56 21.76
CA VAL A 17 -10.67 45.91 22.88
C VAL A 17 -9.25 46.04 22.33
N ILE A 18 -9.02 47.10 21.58
CA ILE A 18 -7.69 47.65 21.28
C ILE A 18 -7.71 49.06 21.87
N ILE A 19 -6.62 49.46 22.52
CA ILE A 19 -6.36 50.74 23.23
C ILE A 19 -6.66 50.67 24.74
N LEU A 20 -5.70 50.14 25.54
CA LEU A 20 -5.20 50.76 26.80
C LEU A 20 -4.11 49.90 27.51
N VAL A 21 -2.99 49.55 26.87
CA VAL A 21 -1.84 48.93 27.58
C VAL A 21 -0.49 49.60 27.24
N LEU A 22 -0.48 50.65 26.42
CA LEU A 22 0.74 51.23 25.84
C LEU A 22 1.38 52.40 26.61
N VAL A 23 1.14 52.53 27.93
CA VAL A 23 1.66 53.68 28.72
C VAL A 23 2.32 53.31 30.07
N VAL A 24 2.53 52.04 30.43
CA VAL A 24 3.20 51.68 31.72
C VAL A 24 4.37 50.73 31.52
N MET A 25 5.32 51.11 30.67
CA MET A 25 6.63 50.43 30.54
C MET A 25 7.80 51.42 30.47
N LEU A 26 7.74 52.50 31.26
CA LEU A 26 8.89 53.38 31.50
C LEU A 26 8.98 53.68 33.00
N THR A 27 9.58 52.77 33.77
CA THR A 27 10.34 53.03 35.02
C THR A 27 10.78 51.71 35.64
N HIS A 28 11.68 50.95 35.00
CA HIS A 28 12.47 49.94 35.70
C HIS A 28 13.91 49.98 35.15
N PRO A 29 14.91 50.40 35.95
CA PRO A 29 16.30 50.34 35.51
C PRO A 29 16.76 48.88 35.37
N LEU A 30 17.52 48.63 34.29
CA LEU A 30 18.23 47.38 34.03
C LEU A 30 19.11 47.01 35.24
N VAL A 31 18.87 45.83 35.80
CA VAL A 31 19.87 45.11 36.61
C VAL A 31 20.37 43.97 35.74
N VAL A 32 21.64 44.06 35.32
CA VAL A 32 22.34 42.98 34.62
C VAL A 32 23.09 42.16 35.67
N PRO A 33 22.67 40.93 35.99
CA PRO A 33 23.51 40.03 36.77
C PRO A 33 24.60 39.45 35.85
N MET A 34 25.82 39.96 36.02
CA MET A 34 27.05 39.27 35.65
C MET A 34 27.22 38.06 36.57
N LEU A 35 27.10 36.85 36.02
CA LEU A 35 27.55 35.62 36.70
C LEU A 35 28.00 34.57 35.67
N ASN A 36 29.31 34.57 35.48
CA ASN A 36 30.21 33.41 35.45
C ASN A 36 29.95 32.31 34.41
N GLU A 37 30.68 32.38 33.31
CA GLU A 37 30.95 31.24 32.42
C GLU A 37 31.61 30.10 33.22
N ARG A 38 30.89 28.99 33.38
CA ARG A 38 31.49 27.70 33.66
C ARG A 38 31.16 26.77 32.50
N ASN A 39 32.07 26.75 31.53
CA ASN A 39 32.09 25.81 30.41
C ASN A 39 32.13 24.38 30.95
N ASN A 40 30.97 23.73 30.96
CA ASN A 40 30.85 22.27 30.94
C ASN A 40 30.06 21.89 29.69
N SER A 41 30.65 22.15 28.52
CA SER A 41 30.24 21.55 27.26
C SER A 41 30.80 20.13 27.19
N THR A 42 30.05 19.17 27.73
CA THR A 42 30.04 17.82 27.17
C THR A 42 28.68 17.59 26.50
N HIS A 43 28.30 18.54 25.65
CA HIS A 43 27.43 18.21 24.52
C HIS A 43 28.36 17.53 23.53
N LEU A 44 28.38 16.19 23.55
CA LEU A 44 28.91 15.44 22.43
C LEU A 44 28.01 15.83 21.27
N ASP A 45 28.41 16.83 20.50
CA ASP A 45 27.84 17.12 19.19
C ASP A 45 27.97 15.82 18.43
N LYS A 46 26.86 15.10 18.42
CA LYS A 46 26.70 13.89 17.65
C LYS A 46 26.78 14.39 16.22
N TYR A 47 27.97 14.32 15.66
CA TYR A 47 28.26 14.57 14.27
C TYR A 47 27.19 13.85 13.44
N VAL A 48 26.21 14.62 12.96
CA VAL A 48 25.23 14.13 11.99
C VAL A 48 26.01 14.10 10.70
N PRO A 49 26.31 12.91 10.14
CA PRO A 49 27.06 12.86 8.89
C PRO A 49 26.20 13.54 7.81
N SER A 50 26.81 14.53 7.17
CA SER A 50 26.63 14.90 5.75
C SER A 50 25.35 14.38 5.09
N ALA A 51 24.33 15.25 4.95
CA ALA A 51 23.30 15.23 3.90
C ALA A 51 23.00 13.85 3.28
N GLU A 52 22.66 12.85 4.10
CA GLU A 52 22.39 11.52 3.61
C GLU A 52 21.18 11.59 2.67
N LYS A 53 21.39 11.21 1.40
CA LYS A 53 20.35 11.31 0.38
C LYS A 53 19.36 10.15 0.58
N PRO A 54 18.05 10.40 0.63
CA PRO A 54 17.08 9.31 0.73
C PRO A 54 17.19 8.41 -0.51
N SER A 55 17.33 7.11 -0.27
CA SER A 55 17.24 6.04 -1.26
C SER A 55 16.01 5.19 -1.00
N LEU A 56 15.45 4.64 -2.07
CA LEU A 56 14.32 3.70 -2.04
C LEU A 56 14.82 2.35 -2.56
N ASN A 57 14.48 1.30 -1.83
CA ASN A 57 14.52 -0.07 -2.32
C ASN A 57 13.07 -0.56 -2.45
N LEU A 58 12.55 -0.61 -3.67
CA LEU A 58 11.24 -1.21 -3.96
C LEU A 58 11.44 -2.65 -4.41
N ILE A 59 10.96 -3.60 -3.62
CA ILE A 59 11.05 -5.02 -3.91
C ILE A 59 9.67 -5.67 -3.83
N TYR A 60 9.57 -6.90 -4.32
CA TYR A 60 8.43 -7.77 -4.06
C TYR A 60 8.90 -9.15 -3.62
N TYR A 61 8.00 -9.89 -2.98
CA TYR A 61 8.09 -11.32 -2.73
C TYR A 61 6.69 -11.92 -2.76
N VAL A 62 6.59 -13.24 -2.75
CA VAL A 62 5.31 -13.97 -2.82
C VAL A 62 5.22 -14.94 -1.63
N ALA A 63 4.02 -15.32 -1.20
CA ALA A 63 3.85 -16.12 0.02
C ALA A 63 4.59 -17.48 -0.04
N THR A 64 4.74 -18.04 -1.24
CA THR A 64 5.44 -19.31 -1.48
C THR A 64 6.95 -19.16 -1.68
N ASN A 65 7.45 -17.94 -1.87
CA ASN A 65 8.87 -17.64 -2.07
C ASN A 65 9.20 -16.23 -1.55
N LEU A 66 9.83 -16.19 -0.38
CA LEU A 66 10.20 -14.95 0.31
C LEU A 66 11.50 -14.30 -0.21
N THR A 67 12.02 -14.77 -1.35
CA THR A 67 13.17 -14.12 -2.00
C THR A 67 12.74 -12.74 -2.49
N GLU A 68 13.39 -11.70 -1.98
CA GLU A 68 13.12 -10.32 -2.38
C GLU A 68 13.68 -10.03 -3.78
N VAL A 69 12.84 -9.52 -4.67
CA VAL A 69 13.20 -9.19 -6.06
C VAL A 69 12.89 -7.73 -6.35
N PRO A 70 13.80 -6.97 -6.98
CA PRO A 70 13.58 -5.56 -7.28
C PRO A 70 12.43 -5.35 -8.26
N VAL A 71 11.63 -4.31 -8.00
CA VAL A 71 10.57 -3.86 -8.90
C VAL A 71 11.05 -2.61 -9.65
N LEU A 72 10.95 -2.67 -10.98
CA LEU A 72 11.31 -1.58 -11.89
C LEU A 72 10.08 -1.20 -12.72
N SER A 73 10.15 -0.06 -13.40
CA SER A 73 9.14 0.23 -14.44
C SER A 73 9.22 -0.83 -15.54
N ASN A 74 8.06 -1.24 -16.06
CA ASN A 74 7.90 -2.35 -17.01
C ASN A 74 8.14 -3.76 -16.43
N SER A 75 8.31 -3.91 -15.11
CA SER A 75 8.40 -5.23 -14.49
C SER A 75 7.10 -6.02 -14.69
N VAL A 76 7.25 -7.32 -14.93
CA VAL A 76 6.16 -8.30 -14.91
C VAL A 76 6.38 -9.17 -13.68
N ILE A 77 5.56 -8.98 -12.66
CA ILE A 77 5.67 -9.66 -11.38
C ILE A 77 4.39 -10.45 -11.11
N ALA A 78 4.55 -11.67 -10.63
CA ALA A 78 3.41 -12.54 -10.39
C ALA A 78 3.70 -13.58 -9.31
N GLY A 79 2.64 -13.99 -8.63
CA GLY A 79 2.62 -15.11 -7.70
C GLY A 79 1.54 -14.95 -6.66
N ASP A 80 1.41 -15.97 -5.84
CA ASP A 80 0.42 -16.01 -4.77
C ASP A 80 0.73 -15.00 -3.66
N HIS A 81 -0.27 -14.21 -3.25
CA HIS A 81 -0.14 -13.16 -2.23
C HIS A 81 1.11 -12.30 -2.45
N LEU A 82 1.25 -11.77 -3.67
CA LEU A 82 2.37 -10.91 -4.02
C LEU A 82 2.36 -9.68 -3.12
N THR A 83 3.43 -9.51 -2.35
CA THR A 83 3.61 -8.40 -1.43
C THR A 83 4.67 -7.45 -1.98
N LEU A 84 4.31 -6.19 -2.16
CA LEU A 84 5.24 -5.10 -2.46
C LEU A 84 5.79 -4.54 -1.16
N LYS A 85 7.10 -4.30 -1.11
CA LYS A 85 7.78 -3.68 0.04
C LYS A 85 8.59 -2.49 -0.43
N ALA A 86 8.28 -1.32 0.11
CA ALA A 86 9.04 -0.10 -0.09
C ALA A 86 9.86 0.19 1.17
N ALA A 87 11.17 0.10 1.08
CA ALA A 87 12.10 0.42 2.17
C ALA A 87 12.92 1.67 1.82
N TRP A 88 12.75 2.73 2.59
CA TRP A 88 13.54 3.96 2.49
C TRP A 88 14.68 3.99 3.50
N THR A 89 15.68 4.84 3.24
CA THR A 89 16.81 5.08 4.16
C THR A 89 16.32 5.46 5.57
N PRO A 90 16.52 4.62 6.60
CA PRO A 90 15.89 4.81 7.92
C PRO A 90 16.36 6.05 8.69
N SER A 91 17.59 6.50 8.44
CA SER A 91 18.21 7.65 9.12
C SER A 91 17.60 8.99 8.73
N VAL A 92 16.91 9.06 7.59
CA VAL A 92 16.38 10.32 7.03
C VAL A 92 14.88 10.32 6.80
N VAL A 93 14.22 9.15 6.80
CA VAL A 93 12.77 8.99 6.61
C VAL A 93 12.10 8.55 7.90
N ASN A 94 11.05 9.26 8.33
CA ASN A 94 10.24 8.89 9.50
C ASN A 94 8.78 8.56 9.16
N ARG A 95 8.34 8.83 7.93
CA ARG A 95 7.01 8.47 7.41
C ARG A 95 7.12 8.18 5.92
N SER A 96 6.39 7.18 5.46
CA SER A 96 6.31 6.83 4.04
C SER A 96 4.88 6.51 3.63
N ARG A 97 4.63 6.48 2.32
CA ARG A 97 3.37 6.07 1.72
C ARG A 97 3.65 5.27 0.46
N LEU A 98 2.96 4.15 0.30
CA LEU A 98 2.99 3.34 -0.91
C LEU A 98 1.58 3.30 -1.51
N GLU A 99 1.49 3.58 -2.80
CA GLU A 99 0.25 3.57 -3.56
C GLU A 99 0.40 2.69 -4.80
N VAL A 100 -0.57 1.82 -5.05
CA VAL A 100 -0.66 0.99 -6.24
C VAL A 100 -1.96 1.33 -6.95
N PHE A 101 -1.87 1.89 -8.15
CA PHE A 101 -3.01 2.30 -8.95
C PHE A 101 -3.13 1.42 -10.19
N ALA A 102 -4.24 0.69 -10.32
CA ALA A 102 -4.57 -0.05 -11.52
C ALA A 102 -5.58 0.78 -12.34
N PRO A 103 -5.23 1.32 -13.52
CA PRO A 103 -6.19 2.06 -14.35
C PRO A 103 -7.25 1.16 -15.00
N ALA A 104 -6.91 -0.10 -15.30
CA ALA A 104 -7.79 -1.01 -16.05
C ALA A 104 -8.89 -1.65 -15.18
N ILE A 105 -8.63 -1.78 -13.87
CA ILE A 105 -9.61 -2.18 -12.86
C ILE A 105 -9.65 -1.02 -11.88
N PRO A 106 -10.76 -0.29 -11.67
CA PRO A 106 -10.80 0.95 -10.88
C PRO A 106 -10.58 0.69 -9.38
N SER A 107 -9.38 0.24 -9.04
CA SER A 107 -8.92 -0.28 -7.78
C SER A 107 -7.56 0.34 -7.48
N SER A 108 -7.40 0.79 -6.24
CA SER A 108 -6.18 1.37 -5.74
C SER A 108 -5.90 0.85 -4.35
N LEU A 109 -4.65 0.49 -4.08
CA LEU A 109 -4.19 0.14 -2.75
C LEU A 109 -3.30 1.26 -2.22
N THR A 110 -3.47 1.62 -0.95
CA THR A 110 -2.69 2.66 -0.30
C THR A 110 -2.38 2.27 1.12
N GLN A 111 -1.13 2.47 1.53
CA GLN A 111 -0.71 2.49 2.92
C GLN A 111 0.14 3.72 3.19
N ASP A 112 -0.09 4.35 4.34
CA ASP A 112 0.60 5.56 4.80
C ASP A 112 0.91 5.37 6.29
N LEU A 113 2.18 5.23 6.63
CA LEU A 113 2.64 4.85 7.97
C LEU A 113 3.82 5.73 8.39
N ASN A 114 3.91 5.99 9.71
CA ASN A 114 5.05 6.69 10.33
C ASN A 114 6.26 5.75 10.48
N THR A 115 6.65 5.12 9.37
CA THR A 115 7.77 4.19 9.25
C THR A 115 8.53 4.47 7.96
N HIS A 116 9.77 4.00 7.88
CA HIS A 116 10.58 4.05 6.65
C HIS A 116 10.34 2.83 5.75
N THR A 117 9.65 1.80 6.24
CA THR A 117 9.32 0.58 5.49
C THR A 117 7.81 0.35 5.50
N ILE A 118 7.23 0.08 4.33
CA ILE A 118 5.81 -0.20 4.11
C ILE A 118 5.65 -1.41 3.21
N GLU A 119 4.64 -2.23 3.49
CA GLU A 119 4.32 -3.44 2.74
C GLU A 119 2.84 -3.47 2.33
N ILE A 120 2.55 -3.80 1.08
CA ILE A 120 1.18 -3.97 0.56
C ILE A 120 1.04 -5.34 -0.08
N ASP A 121 0.15 -6.18 0.45
CA ASP A 121 -0.35 -7.35 -0.25
C ASP A 121 -1.23 -6.90 -1.42
N THR A 122 -0.80 -7.22 -2.64
CA THR A 122 -1.46 -6.79 -3.87
C THR A 122 -2.66 -7.67 -4.25
N ARG A 123 -2.93 -8.75 -3.52
CA ARG A 123 -4.15 -9.55 -3.68
C ARG A 123 -5.42 -8.71 -3.53
N TYR A 124 -5.38 -7.67 -2.70
CA TYR A 124 -6.50 -6.74 -2.53
C TYR A 124 -6.84 -5.91 -3.78
N LEU A 125 -6.02 -5.94 -4.84
CA LEU A 125 -6.38 -5.37 -6.15
C LEU A 125 -7.61 -6.07 -6.74
N GLY A 126 -7.84 -7.34 -6.42
CA GLY A 126 -8.99 -8.13 -6.84
C GLY A 126 -8.89 -8.71 -8.26
N ASN A 127 -7.93 -8.27 -9.08
CA ASN A 127 -7.63 -8.87 -10.39
C ASN A 127 -6.17 -8.58 -10.78
N ASN A 128 -5.69 -9.27 -11.81
CA ASN A 128 -4.42 -8.97 -12.45
C ASN A 128 -4.52 -7.66 -13.21
N ALA A 129 -3.52 -6.80 -13.08
CA ALA A 129 -3.51 -5.51 -13.76
C ALA A 129 -2.12 -4.95 -13.98
N THR A 130 -1.97 -4.19 -15.04
CA THR A 130 -0.88 -3.24 -15.20
C THR A 130 -1.13 -2.04 -14.32
N CYS A 131 -0.18 -1.72 -13.46
CA CYS A 131 -0.30 -0.72 -12.40
C CYS A 131 0.75 0.39 -12.53
N THR A 132 0.45 1.54 -11.92
CA THR A 132 1.42 2.57 -11.56
C THR A 132 1.63 2.51 -10.05
N ILE A 133 2.88 2.47 -9.60
CA ILE A 133 3.25 2.42 -8.19
C ILE A 133 3.92 3.74 -7.82
N ASN A 134 3.40 4.43 -6.80
CA ASN A 134 4.00 5.64 -6.24
C ASN A 134 4.49 5.36 -4.82
N ALA A 135 5.78 5.56 -4.58
CA ALA A 135 6.37 5.52 -3.26
C ALA A 135 6.73 6.95 -2.84
N THR A 136 6.16 7.44 -1.75
CA THR A 136 6.42 8.78 -1.19
C THR A 136 7.06 8.64 0.18
N ALA A 137 7.99 9.52 0.52
CA ALA A 137 8.61 9.61 1.83
C ALA A 137 8.64 11.06 2.33
N TRP A 138 8.37 11.23 3.61
CA TRP A 138 8.57 12.47 4.35
C TRP A 138 9.87 12.34 5.13
N LEU A 139 10.80 13.24 4.84
CA LEU A 139 12.08 13.29 5.50
C LEU A 139 11.95 13.99 6.86
N ILE A 140 12.86 13.68 7.77
CA ILE A 140 12.92 14.29 9.12
C ILE A 140 13.10 15.82 9.04
N ASN A 141 13.71 16.32 7.96
CA ASN A 141 13.88 17.76 7.70
C ASN A 141 12.64 18.44 7.09
N GLY A 142 11.52 17.73 6.93
CA GLY A 142 10.26 18.22 6.35
C GLY A 142 10.16 18.14 4.82
N THR A 143 11.24 17.75 4.11
CA THR A 143 11.22 17.57 2.66
C THR A 143 10.39 16.34 2.29
N ILE A 144 9.68 16.40 1.16
CA ILE A 144 8.96 15.27 0.58
C ILE A 144 9.70 14.81 -0.67
N VAL A 145 9.93 13.51 -0.78
CA VAL A 145 10.49 12.86 -1.97
C VAL A 145 9.57 11.74 -2.42
N PHE A 146 9.56 11.45 -3.71
CA PHE A 146 8.78 10.33 -4.24
C PHE A 146 9.47 9.70 -5.45
N GLN A 147 9.09 8.46 -5.75
CA GLN A 147 9.46 7.74 -6.96
C GLN A 147 8.23 7.06 -7.54
N THR A 148 8.15 7.04 -8.87
CA THR A 148 7.03 6.46 -9.62
C THR A 148 7.54 5.34 -10.52
N PHE A 149 6.87 4.20 -10.47
CA PHE A 149 7.13 3.04 -11.30
C PHE A 149 5.91 2.82 -12.20
N VAL A 150 6.13 2.85 -13.50
CA VAL A 150 5.05 2.78 -14.50
C VAL A 150 5.05 1.44 -15.21
N ASN A 151 3.88 1.06 -15.73
CA ASN A 151 3.71 -0.15 -16.54
C ASN A 151 4.14 -1.44 -15.81
N VAL A 152 3.90 -1.53 -14.50
CA VAL A 152 4.22 -2.74 -13.72
C VAL A 152 3.05 -3.70 -13.80
N TYR A 153 3.19 -4.84 -14.47
CA TYR A 153 2.16 -5.88 -14.45
C TYR A 153 2.23 -6.66 -13.15
N ILE A 154 1.10 -6.74 -12.43
CA ILE A 154 0.96 -7.48 -11.18
C ILE A 154 -0.04 -8.62 -11.38
N GLY A 155 0.43 -9.86 -11.25
CA GLY A 155 -0.39 -11.08 -11.37
C GLY A 155 -0.56 -11.81 -10.04
N ASN A 156 -1.75 -11.78 -9.45
CA ASN A 156 -2.11 -12.55 -8.24
C ASN A 156 -3.18 -13.63 -8.48
N PHE A 157 -3.87 -13.56 -9.62
CA PHE A 157 -5.06 -14.37 -9.91
C PHE A 157 -4.75 -15.29 -11.07
N PHE A 158 -4.81 -16.58 -10.81
CA PHE A 158 -4.49 -17.62 -11.78
C PHE A 158 -5.70 -18.53 -11.96
N VAL A 159 -5.83 -19.10 -13.15
CA VAL A 159 -6.93 -20.03 -13.44
C VAL A 159 -6.56 -21.39 -12.85
N PRO A 160 -7.42 -22.00 -12.02
CA PRO A 160 -7.21 -23.36 -11.55
C PRO A 160 -7.16 -24.36 -12.71
N ARG A 161 -6.40 -25.43 -12.55
CA ARG A 161 -6.32 -26.52 -13.52
C ARG A 161 -7.09 -27.73 -13.01
N VAL A 162 -7.93 -28.33 -13.86
CA VAL A 162 -8.62 -29.60 -13.60
C VAL A 162 -8.28 -30.57 -14.74
N THR A 163 -8.08 -31.85 -14.42
CA THR A 163 -7.82 -32.90 -15.41
C THR A 163 -8.54 -34.18 -14.99
N VAL A 164 -9.47 -34.63 -15.82
CA VAL A 164 -10.12 -35.93 -15.64
C VAL A 164 -9.11 -37.03 -15.92
N THR A 165 -8.93 -37.95 -14.97
CA THR A 165 -8.02 -39.08 -15.08
C THR A 165 -8.73 -40.36 -15.51
N SER A 166 -10.03 -40.49 -15.22
CA SER A 166 -10.90 -41.55 -15.74
C SER A 166 -12.37 -41.11 -15.63
N PRO A 167 -13.20 -41.25 -16.69
CA PRO A 167 -12.82 -41.67 -18.03
C PRO A 167 -12.09 -40.52 -18.74
N ASN A 168 -11.06 -40.82 -19.51
CA ASN A 168 -10.25 -39.82 -20.21
C ASN A 168 -10.23 -40.00 -21.74
N GLY A 169 -10.98 -40.97 -22.26
CA GLY A 169 -11.20 -41.19 -23.69
C GLY A 169 -11.11 -42.67 -24.06
N ALA A 170 -12.04 -43.09 -24.94
CA ALA A 170 -12.14 -44.43 -25.51
C ALA A 170 -12.52 -45.57 -24.53
N GLU A 171 -12.90 -45.27 -23.28
CA GLU A 171 -13.47 -46.27 -22.39
C GLU A 171 -14.89 -46.68 -22.83
N VAL A 172 -15.17 -47.98 -22.75
CA VAL A 172 -16.52 -48.52 -22.83
C VAL A 172 -16.95 -48.88 -21.42
N TRP A 173 -17.90 -48.13 -20.89
CA TRP A 173 -18.41 -48.33 -19.53
C TRP A 173 -19.74 -49.06 -19.53
N SER A 174 -19.91 -49.93 -18.55
CA SER A 174 -21.20 -50.53 -18.20
C SER A 174 -21.33 -50.57 -16.67
N GLY A 175 -22.55 -50.50 -16.16
CA GLY A 175 -22.80 -50.44 -14.71
C GLY A 175 -22.29 -49.17 -14.04
N ILE A 176 -21.94 -49.26 -12.76
CA ILE A 176 -21.48 -48.14 -11.94
C ILE A 176 -19.96 -48.01 -12.08
N ASN A 177 -19.51 -46.82 -12.44
CA ASN A 177 -18.10 -46.50 -12.63
C ASN A 177 -17.73 -45.24 -11.84
N ASN A 178 -16.49 -45.20 -11.35
CA ASN A 178 -15.98 -44.04 -10.63
C ASN A 178 -15.35 -43.06 -11.60
N ILE A 179 -15.76 -41.79 -11.53
CA ILE A 179 -15.08 -40.70 -12.20
C ILE A 179 -13.98 -40.19 -11.28
N THR A 180 -12.78 -40.03 -11.81
CA THR A 180 -11.61 -39.52 -11.08
C THR A 180 -11.01 -38.34 -11.82
N TRP A 181 -10.52 -37.37 -11.07
CA TRP A 181 -9.84 -36.20 -11.60
C TRP A 181 -8.76 -35.72 -10.63
N THR A 182 -7.88 -34.88 -11.14
CA THR A 182 -6.94 -34.09 -10.36
C THR A 182 -7.24 -32.61 -10.56
N ALA A 183 -6.96 -31.81 -9.54
CA ALA A 183 -7.10 -30.36 -9.62
C ALA A 183 -5.97 -29.66 -8.85
N SER A 184 -5.60 -28.47 -9.31
CA SER A 184 -4.50 -27.70 -8.73
C SER A 184 -4.71 -26.20 -8.95
N ASP A 185 -4.24 -25.39 -7.99
CA ASP A 185 -4.09 -23.94 -8.07
C ASP A 185 -2.68 -23.57 -7.63
N ILE A 186 -2.13 -22.48 -8.18
CA ILE A 186 -0.85 -21.91 -7.73
C ILE A 186 -1.03 -21.05 -6.47
N ASN A 187 -2.24 -20.57 -6.20
CA ASN A 187 -2.54 -19.80 -4.99
C ASN A 187 -2.69 -20.73 -3.78
N VAL A 188 -1.65 -20.76 -2.94
CA VAL A 188 -1.54 -21.65 -1.79
C VAL A 188 -2.42 -21.11 -0.66
N GLY A 189 -3.54 -21.79 -0.42
CA GLY A 189 -4.50 -21.42 0.61
C GLY A 189 -5.92 -21.21 0.06
N ASP A 190 -6.05 -21.08 -1.26
CA ASP A 190 -7.35 -21.02 -1.91
C ASP A 190 -7.99 -22.42 -1.89
N SER A 191 -9.25 -22.47 -1.42
CA SER A 191 -10.00 -23.72 -1.40
C SER A 191 -10.66 -23.94 -2.76
N LEU A 192 -10.25 -25.02 -3.44
CA LEU A 192 -10.90 -25.44 -4.68
C LEU A 192 -12.32 -25.94 -4.40
N ARG A 193 -13.29 -25.42 -5.15
CA ARG A 193 -14.69 -25.84 -5.14
C ARG A 193 -15.03 -26.44 -6.49
N TYR A 194 -15.85 -27.49 -6.48
CA TYR A 194 -16.18 -28.27 -7.67
C TYR A 194 -17.69 -28.33 -7.85
N GLN A 195 -18.10 -28.26 -9.11
CA GLN A 195 -19.41 -28.68 -9.57
C GLN A 195 -19.18 -29.68 -10.70
N VAL A 196 -19.94 -30.77 -10.69
CA VAL A 196 -19.86 -31.81 -11.70
C VAL A 196 -21.15 -31.73 -12.49
N PHE A 197 -21.02 -31.72 -13.81
CA PHE A 197 -22.14 -31.80 -14.73
C PHE A 197 -21.83 -32.86 -15.78
N ILE A 198 -22.88 -33.52 -16.28
CA ILE A 198 -22.78 -34.60 -17.26
C ILE A 198 -23.45 -34.14 -18.56
N SER A 199 -22.83 -34.46 -19.68
CA SER A 199 -23.40 -34.21 -21.01
C SER A 199 -23.53 -35.53 -21.76
N SER A 200 -24.70 -35.74 -22.39
CA SER A 200 -24.99 -36.88 -23.25
C SER A 200 -24.98 -36.54 -24.75
N ASP A 201 -24.75 -35.26 -25.10
CA ASP A 201 -24.89 -34.74 -26.46
C ASP A 201 -23.61 -34.08 -27.02
N GLY A 202 -22.46 -34.47 -26.46
CA GLY A 202 -21.15 -33.98 -26.89
C GLY A 202 -20.82 -32.58 -26.37
N GLY A 203 -21.37 -32.20 -25.21
CA GLY A 203 -21.09 -30.93 -24.54
C GLY A 203 -21.96 -29.77 -25.00
N LYS A 204 -23.12 -30.03 -25.63
CA LYS A 204 -24.07 -28.98 -26.02
C LYS A 204 -25.01 -28.63 -24.87
N SER A 205 -25.38 -29.61 -24.05
CA SER A 205 -26.14 -29.43 -22.81
C SER A 205 -25.54 -30.22 -21.66
N PHE A 206 -25.85 -29.79 -20.43
CA PHE A 206 -25.26 -30.28 -19.20
C PHE A 206 -26.33 -30.42 -18.12
N ASP A 207 -26.39 -31.59 -17.49
CA ASP A 207 -27.25 -31.89 -16.35
C ASP A 207 -26.39 -31.99 -15.08
N ALA A 208 -26.93 -31.50 -13.96
CA ALA A 208 -26.28 -31.55 -12.65
C ALA A 208 -26.44 -32.91 -11.96
#